data_AF-A0A2H0TQG8-F1
#
_entry.id   AF-A0A2H0TQG8-F1
#
_cell.length_a   1.000
_cell.length_b   1.000
_cell.length_c   1.000
_cell.angle_alpha   90.00
_cell.angle_beta   90.00
_cell.angle_gamma   90.00
#
_symmetry.space_group_name_H-M   'P 1'
#
loop_
_entity.id
_entity.type
_entity.pdbx_description
1 polymer ?
#
loop_
_entity_poly.entity_id
_entity_poly.type
_entity_poly.pdbx_seq_one_letter_code
_entity_poly.pdbx_strand_id
1 'polypeptide(L)'
;MSNEAKENCSKLAKEFNFFVNLVLDIRTRMTLFEAFEKYMIDKKVDPDFPKNNDFALMIEIGYSTKQLIELRKVFDNHDESYSFGFLIRHTTDATRAKHKKLFKKWKSNLGNIANKIFAHSEKDFDKKYIKRSEIDDFIKEVVELFEDITNTLMEKYSNISSSYLTAKDNDYLNEVSADVDDFFKTLQYS
;
A
#
# COMPACT_ATOMS: atom_id res chain seq x y z
N MET A 1 13.73 31.74 -12.92
CA MET A 1 12.71 30.67 -13.05
C MET A 1 11.37 31.30 -13.38
N SER A 2 10.68 30.83 -14.42
CA SER A 2 9.31 31.26 -14.76
C SER A 2 8.32 30.87 -13.66
N ASN A 3 7.17 31.55 -13.59
CA ASN A 3 6.09 31.19 -12.64
C ASN A 3 5.59 29.76 -12.86
N GLU A 4 5.50 29.33 -14.12
CA GLU A 4 5.09 27.98 -14.52
C GLU A 4 6.06 26.89 -14.02
N ALA A 5 7.37 27.17 -14.02
CA ALA A 5 8.36 26.24 -13.47
C ALA A 5 8.24 26.10 -11.95
N LYS A 6 7.93 27.20 -11.23
CA LYS A 6 7.70 27.18 -9.77
C LYS A 6 6.44 26.41 -9.40
N GLU A 7 5.35 26.60 -10.15
CA GLU A 7 4.10 25.86 -9.95
C GLU A 7 4.26 24.37 -10.19
N ASN A 8 4.96 23.98 -11.26
CA ASN A 8 5.25 22.58 -11.56
C ASN A 8 6.10 21.92 -10.46
N CYS A 9 7.10 22.60 -9.93
CA CYS A 9 7.89 22.09 -8.81
C CYS A 9 7.06 21.92 -7.52
N SER A 10 6.20 22.90 -7.19
CA SER A 10 5.33 22.81 -6.02
C SER A 10 4.32 21.67 -6.13
N LYS A 11 3.73 21.49 -7.31
CA LYS A 11 2.82 20.38 -7.60
C LYS A 11 3.51 19.03 -7.49
N LEU A 12 4.73 18.91 -8.04
CA LEU A 12 5.53 17.68 -7.97
C LEU A 12 5.80 17.28 -6.52
N ALA A 13 6.22 18.23 -5.68
CA ALA A 13 6.51 17.99 -4.27
C ALA A 13 5.26 17.56 -3.49
N LYS A 14 4.10 18.19 -3.73
CA LYS A 14 2.83 17.80 -3.08
C LYS A 14 2.41 16.38 -3.44
N GLU A 15 2.43 16.06 -4.74
CA GLU A 15 2.07 14.73 -5.21
C GLU A 15 3.04 13.67 -4.69
N PHE A 16 4.35 13.97 -4.68
CA PHE A 16 5.37 13.07 -4.15
C PHE A 16 5.20 12.82 -2.64
N ASN A 17 4.90 13.85 -1.83
CA ASN A 17 4.68 13.67 -0.40
C ASN A 17 3.41 12.89 -0.07
N PHE A 18 2.28 13.21 -0.72
CA PHE A 18 1.04 12.43 -0.58
C PHE A 18 1.33 10.96 -0.87
N PHE A 19 2.09 10.74 -1.93
CA PHE A 19 2.43 9.43 -2.39
C PHE A 19 3.27 8.64 -1.39
N VAL A 20 4.36 9.21 -0.88
CA VAL A 20 5.20 8.58 0.15
C VAL A 20 4.36 8.17 1.37
N ASN A 21 3.48 9.05 1.85
CA ASN A 21 2.60 8.74 2.98
C ASN A 21 1.64 7.58 2.69
N LEU A 22 1.06 7.53 1.48
CA LEU A 22 0.19 6.44 1.06
C LEU A 22 0.92 5.08 1.04
N VAL A 23 2.17 5.07 0.58
CA VAL A 23 3.01 3.85 0.57
C VAL A 23 3.26 3.38 2.00
N LEU A 24 3.66 4.29 2.87
CA LEU A 24 3.94 4.01 4.28
C LEU A 24 2.70 3.40 4.94
N ASP A 25 1.54 4.02 4.76
CA ASP A 25 0.26 3.53 5.25
C ASP A 25 -0.05 2.09 4.78
N ILE A 26 0.12 1.80 3.49
CA ILE A 26 -0.13 0.46 2.92
C ILE A 26 0.83 -0.57 3.52
N ARG A 27 2.13 -0.24 3.61
CA ARG A 27 3.18 -1.12 4.14
C ARG A 27 3.00 -1.37 5.63
N THR A 28 2.78 -0.33 6.43
CA THR A 28 2.54 -0.45 7.87
C THR A 28 1.35 -1.37 8.15
N ARG A 29 0.24 -1.24 7.42
CA ARG A 29 -0.92 -2.15 7.60
C ARG A 29 -0.59 -3.60 7.24
N MET A 30 0.17 -3.82 6.17
CA MET A 30 0.60 -5.16 5.77
C MET A 30 1.47 -5.79 6.87
N THR A 31 2.48 -5.07 7.36
CA THR A 31 3.37 -5.50 8.44
C THR A 31 2.62 -5.77 9.74
N LEU A 32 1.71 -4.86 10.14
CA LEU A 32 0.85 -5.04 11.32
C LEU A 32 0.02 -6.32 11.24
N PHE A 33 -0.59 -6.57 10.07
CA PHE A 33 -1.42 -7.75 9.87
C PHE A 33 -0.60 -9.03 9.88
N GLU A 34 0.55 -9.06 9.21
CA GLU A 34 1.47 -10.21 9.21
C GLU A 34 1.96 -10.54 10.63
N ALA A 35 2.32 -9.51 11.41
CA ALA A 35 2.73 -9.69 12.80
C ALA A 35 1.59 -10.22 13.68
N PHE A 36 0.37 -9.69 13.51
CA PHE A 36 -0.81 -10.17 14.21
C PHE A 36 -1.14 -11.63 13.87
N GLU A 37 -1.15 -11.99 12.58
CA GLU A 37 -1.38 -13.37 12.13
C GLU A 37 -0.34 -14.31 12.72
N LYS A 38 0.94 -13.96 12.62
CA LYS A 38 2.03 -14.74 13.20
C LYS A 38 1.84 -14.93 14.70
N TYR A 39 1.47 -13.88 15.44
CA TYR A 39 1.20 -13.97 16.86
C TYR A 39 0.07 -14.96 17.18
N MET A 40 -1.05 -14.88 16.45
CA MET A 40 -2.22 -15.76 16.65
C MET A 40 -1.86 -17.23 16.46
N ILE A 41 -1.05 -17.53 15.43
CA ILE A 41 -0.57 -18.87 15.11
C ILE A 41 0.45 -19.35 16.15
N ASP A 42 1.52 -18.58 16.38
CA ASP A 42 2.66 -18.98 17.22
C ASP A 42 2.26 -19.15 18.70
N LYS A 43 1.32 -18.33 19.19
CA LYS A 43 0.82 -18.41 20.56
C LYS A 43 -0.33 -19.41 20.73
N LYS A 44 -0.70 -20.14 19.67
CA LYS A 44 -1.81 -21.10 19.64
C LYS A 44 -3.15 -20.48 20.08
N VAL A 45 -3.31 -19.16 19.90
CA VAL A 45 -4.60 -18.49 20.14
C VAL A 45 -5.58 -18.92 19.07
N ASP A 46 -5.12 -19.00 17.81
CA ASP A 46 -5.83 -19.64 16.70
C ASP A 46 -4.82 -20.22 15.68
N PRO A 47 -4.54 -21.54 15.74
CA PRO A 47 -3.52 -22.17 14.90
C PRO A 47 -3.79 -22.17 13.39
N ASP A 48 -5.06 -22.08 12.96
CA ASP A 48 -5.41 -22.00 11.54
C ASP A 48 -6.01 -20.63 11.18
N PHE A 49 -5.63 -19.57 11.91
CA PHE A 49 -5.94 -18.20 11.53
C PHE A 49 -5.59 -17.95 10.05
N PRO A 50 -6.43 -17.25 9.26
CA PRO A 50 -7.73 -16.68 9.64
C PRO A 50 -8.94 -17.62 9.43
N LYS A 51 -8.74 -18.90 9.10
CA LYS A 51 -9.76 -19.81 8.55
C LYS A 51 -10.72 -20.42 9.57
N ASN A 52 -10.39 -20.33 10.86
CA ASN A 52 -11.06 -21.13 11.89
C ASN A 52 -12.30 -20.48 12.50
N ASN A 53 -12.40 -19.15 12.51
CA ASN A 53 -13.48 -18.48 13.22
C ASN A 53 -13.93 -17.16 12.57
N ASP A 54 -15.18 -16.79 12.83
CA ASP A 54 -15.82 -15.60 12.25
C ASP A 54 -15.10 -14.29 12.60
N PHE A 55 -14.48 -14.21 13.78
CA PHE A 55 -13.75 -13.02 14.21
C PHE A 55 -12.45 -12.84 13.41
N ALA A 56 -11.70 -13.91 13.18
CA ALA A 56 -10.50 -13.90 12.35
C ALA A 56 -10.81 -13.53 10.90
N LEU A 57 -11.91 -14.07 10.35
CA LEU A 57 -12.42 -13.70 9.04
C LEU A 57 -12.81 -12.22 8.97
N MET A 58 -13.48 -11.68 10.00
CA MET A 58 -13.79 -10.24 10.07
C MET A 58 -12.55 -9.36 10.04
N ILE A 59 -11.47 -9.78 10.72
CA ILE A 59 -10.19 -9.05 10.71
C ILE A 59 -9.55 -9.08 9.32
N GLU A 60 -9.47 -10.23 8.66
CA GLU A 60 -8.94 -10.36 7.29
C GLU A 60 -9.73 -9.52 6.28
N ILE A 61 -11.05 -9.51 6.42
CA ILE A 61 -11.95 -8.69 5.62
C ILE A 61 -11.69 -7.20 5.84
N GLY A 62 -11.52 -6.78 7.10
CA GLY A 62 -11.22 -5.41 7.47
C GLY A 62 -9.90 -4.94 6.86
N TYR A 63 -8.86 -5.76 6.98
CA TYR A 63 -7.56 -5.54 6.35
C TYR A 63 -7.68 -5.38 4.82
N SER A 64 -8.26 -6.37 4.15
CA SER A 64 -8.40 -6.41 2.69
C SER A 64 -9.17 -5.20 2.17
N THR A 65 -10.24 -4.82 2.86
CA THR A 65 -11.05 -3.64 2.52
C THR A 65 -10.23 -2.36 2.62
N LYS A 66 -9.50 -2.17 3.71
CA LYS A 66 -8.67 -0.98 3.92
C LYS A 66 -7.56 -0.88 2.88
N GLN A 67 -6.90 -1.98 2.55
CA GLN A 67 -5.88 -1.96 1.49
C GLN A 67 -6.46 -1.59 0.13
N LEU A 68 -7.63 -2.12 -0.23
CA LEU A 68 -8.29 -1.79 -1.49
C LEU A 68 -8.74 -0.32 -1.54
N ILE A 69 -9.12 0.31 -0.42
CA ILE A 69 -9.39 1.75 -0.34
C ILE A 69 -8.14 2.55 -0.72
N GLU A 70 -7.01 2.25 -0.10
CA GLU A 70 -5.78 2.98 -0.36
C GLU A 70 -5.29 2.81 -1.80
N LEU A 71 -5.38 1.59 -2.35
CA LEU A 71 -5.03 1.32 -3.74
C LEU A 71 -5.90 2.10 -4.75
N ARG A 72 -7.17 2.40 -4.43
CA ARG A 72 -8.01 3.27 -5.29
C ARG A 72 -7.44 4.67 -5.44
N LYS A 73 -6.85 5.22 -4.37
CA LYS A 73 -6.26 6.57 -4.40
C LYS A 73 -5.11 6.68 -5.40
N VAL A 74 -4.50 5.54 -5.76
CA VAL A 74 -3.45 5.43 -6.78
C VAL A 74 -4.02 5.30 -8.19
N PHE A 75 -5.04 4.44 -8.38
CA PHE A 75 -5.42 3.94 -9.71
C PHE A 75 -6.80 4.40 -10.22
N ASP A 76 -7.66 4.95 -9.38
CA ASP A 76 -8.97 5.46 -9.77
C ASP A 76 -8.96 6.99 -9.86
N ASN A 77 -9.89 7.54 -10.66
CA ASN A 77 -10.17 8.97 -10.67
C ASN A 77 -11.27 9.24 -9.62
N HIS A 78 -10.90 9.30 -8.35
CA HIS A 78 -11.77 9.71 -7.23
C HIS A 78 -11.36 11.11 -6.74
N ASP A 79 -12.24 11.81 -6.03
CA ASP A 79 -11.93 13.15 -5.49
C ASP A 79 -10.77 13.13 -4.46
N GLU A 80 -10.54 11.96 -3.86
CA GLU A 80 -9.41 11.67 -2.95
C GLU A 80 -8.22 11.02 -3.67
N SER A 81 -8.33 10.74 -4.97
CA SER A 81 -7.25 10.18 -5.77
C SER A 81 -6.35 11.27 -6.31
N TYR A 82 -5.05 11.08 -6.18
CA TYR A 82 -4.07 12.00 -6.73
C TYR A 82 -3.70 11.62 -8.16
N SER A 83 -3.51 12.63 -9.03
CA SER A 83 -3.16 12.42 -10.44
C SER A 83 -1.74 11.86 -10.58
N PHE A 84 -1.61 10.54 -10.48
CA PHE A 84 -0.39 9.78 -10.72
C PHE A 84 0.29 10.08 -12.05
N GLY A 85 -0.51 10.49 -13.04
CA GLY A 85 -0.03 10.88 -14.36
C GLY A 85 0.95 12.03 -14.35
N PHE A 86 0.99 12.90 -13.34
CA PHE A 86 1.97 13.98 -13.28
C PHE A 86 3.33 13.49 -12.75
N LEU A 87 3.40 12.71 -11.66
CA LEU A 87 4.63 12.03 -11.22
C LEU A 87 5.22 11.09 -12.31
N ILE A 88 4.40 10.21 -12.88
CA ILE A 88 4.82 9.19 -13.87
C ILE A 88 5.40 9.79 -15.16
N ARG A 89 5.01 11.03 -15.52
CA ARG A 89 5.59 11.72 -16.68
C ARG A 89 7.07 12.08 -16.48
N HIS A 90 7.53 12.15 -15.24
CA HIS A 90 8.90 12.56 -14.91
C HIS A 90 9.87 11.38 -14.74
N THR A 91 9.37 10.13 -14.82
CA THR A 91 10.16 8.90 -14.61
C THR A 91 10.71 8.30 -15.91
N THR A 92 11.31 7.10 -15.85
CA THR A 92 11.79 6.35 -17.02
C THR A 92 10.65 5.69 -17.82
N ASP A 93 10.91 5.29 -19.06
CA ASP A 93 9.95 4.52 -19.87
C ASP A 93 9.61 3.15 -19.27
N ALA A 94 10.58 2.51 -18.62
CA ALA A 94 10.36 1.24 -17.92
C ALA A 94 9.36 1.42 -16.76
N THR A 95 9.56 2.45 -15.92
CA THR A 95 8.64 2.80 -14.83
C THR A 95 7.24 3.14 -15.35
N ARG A 96 7.15 3.89 -16.47
CA ARG A 96 5.88 4.19 -17.15
C ARG A 96 5.17 2.92 -17.63
N ALA A 97 5.91 1.97 -18.19
CA ALA A 97 5.36 0.70 -18.66
C ALA A 97 4.86 -0.17 -17.48
N LYS A 98 5.61 -0.24 -16.38
CA LYS A 98 5.21 -0.92 -15.13
C LYS A 98 3.91 -0.33 -14.58
N HIS A 99 3.81 0.99 -14.48
CA HIS A 99 2.57 1.67 -14.09
C HIS A 99 1.38 1.31 -14.98
N LYS A 100 1.56 1.32 -16.31
CA LYS A 100 0.49 0.92 -17.25
C LYS A 100 0.05 -0.54 -17.04
N LYS A 101 0.99 -1.45 -16.78
CA LYS A 101 0.69 -2.86 -16.50
C LYS A 101 -0.13 -3.00 -15.20
N LEU A 102 0.29 -2.32 -14.15
CA LEU A 102 -0.41 -2.34 -12.85
C LEU A 102 -1.80 -1.70 -12.93
N PHE A 103 -1.93 -0.59 -13.65
CA PHE A 103 -3.22 0.03 -13.93
C PHE A 103 -4.17 -0.93 -14.67
N LYS A 104 -3.66 -1.68 -15.66
CA LYS A 104 -4.45 -2.70 -16.36
C LYS A 104 -4.89 -3.82 -15.41
N LYS A 105 -3.98 -4.34 -14.58
CA LYS A 105 -4.27 -5.39 -13.57
C LYS A 105 -5.33 -4.91 -12.58
N TRP A 106 -5.20 -3.68 -12.09
CA TRP A 106 -6.19 -3.01 -11.25
C TRP A 106 -7.57 -2.99 -11.93
N LYS A 107 -7.69 -2.39 -13.12
CA LYS A 107 -8.98 -2.27 -13.82
C LYS A 107 -9.61 -3.62 -14.20
N SER A 108 -8.81 -4.65 -14.46
CA SER A 108 -9.34 -5.97 -14.82
C SER A 108 -9.93 -6.76 -13.65
N ASN A 109 -9.42 -6.55 -12.44
CA ASN A 109 -9.78 -7.39 -11.30
C ASN A 109 -10.01 -6.57 -10.02
N LEU A 110 -8.93 -6.12 -9.37
CA LEU A 110 -8.98 -5.51 -8.04
C LEU A 110 -9.85 -4.26 -7.96
N GLY A 111 -9.90 -3.44 -9.02
CA GLY A 111 -10.77 -2.26 -9.08
C GLY A 111 -12.26 -2.60 -9.13
N ASN A 112 -12.63 -3.71 -9.79
CA ASN A 112 -14.02 -4.19 -9.79
C ASN A 112 -14.39 -4.77 -8.43
N ILE A 113 -13.46 -5.49 -7.79
CA ILE A 113 -13.64 -6.00 -6.43
C ILE A 113 -13.80 -4.84 -5.44
N ALA A 114 -12.91 -3.85 -5.51
CA ALA A 114 -12.99 -2.61 -4.75
C ALA A 114 -14.37 -1.96 -4.93
N ASN A 115 -14.80 -1.72 -6.18
CA ASN A 115 -16.12 -1.15 -6.47
C ASN A 115 -17.26 -1.95 -5.82
N LYS A 116 -17.22 -3.28 -5.86
CA LYS A 116 -18.23 -4.13 -5.20
C LYS A 116 -18.20 -3.96 -3.69
N ILE A 117 -17.02 -3.92 -3.06
CA ILE A 117 -16.90 -3.69 -1.61
C ILE A 117 -17.48 -2.32 -1.20
N PHE A 118 -17.32 -1.28 -2.03
CA PHE A 118 -17.80 0.07 -1.72
C PHE A 118 -19.25 0.33 -2.11
N ALA A 119 -19.74 -0.28 -3.19
CA ALA A 119 -21.11 -0.08 -3.68
C ALA A 119 -22.17 -0.83 -2.86
N HIS A 120 -21.77 -1.79 -2.02
CA HIS A 120 -22.65 -2.80 -1.44
C HIS A 120 -22.28 -3.10 0.02
N SER A 121 -23.15 -3.07 1.04
CA SER A 121 -24.62 -2.94 1.16
C SER A 121 -25.52 -3.84 0.30
N GLU A 122 -25.01 -4.61 -0.66
CA GLU A 122 -25.77 -5.69 -1.31
C GLU A 122 -25.82 -6.89 -0.38
N LYS A 123 -27.03 -7.45 -0.28
CA LYS A 123 -27.40 -8.54 0.62
C LYS A 123 -26.62 -9.85 0.42
N ASP A 124 -25.79 -9.97 -0.62
CA ASP A 124 -25.20 -11.25 -1.04
C ASP A 124 -23.71 -11.18 -1.46
N PHE A 125 -22.93 -10.18 -1.03
CA PHE A 125 -21.49 -10.15 -1.33
C PHE A 125 -20.75 -11.27 -0.59
N ASP A 126 -20.54 -12.40 -1.27
CA ASP A 126 -19.71 -13.49 -0.77
C ASP A 126 -18.22 -13.08 -0.82
N LYS A 127 -17.66 -12.77 0.34
CA LYS A 127 -16.26 -12.31 0.47
C LYS A 127 -15.22 -13.40 0.16
N LYS A 128 -15.65 -14.65 -0.05
CA LYS A 128 -14.79 -15.79 -0.46
C LYS A 128 -14.09 -15.60 -1.81
N TYR A 129 -14.41 -14.56 -2.59
CA TYR A 129 -13.78 -14.27 -3.87
C TYR A 129 -12.44 -13.52 -3.78
N ILE A 130 -12.00 -13.09 -2.60
CA ILE A 130 -10.77 -12.31 -2.45
C ILE A 130 -9.77 -13.15 -1.66
N LYS A 131 -8.69 -13.55 -2.31
CA LYS A 131 -7.54 -14.11 -1.61
C LYS A 131 -6.66 -12.96 -1.15
N ARG A 132 -6.45 -12.81 0.16
CA ARG A 132 -5.50 -11.83 0.72
C ARG A 132 -4.17 -11.83 -0.04
N SER A 133 -3.65 -13.01 -0.36
CA SER A 133 -2.39 -13.18 -1.11
C SER A 133 -2.36 -12.39 -2.43
N GLU A 134 -3.49 -12.29 -3.15
CA GLU A 134 -3.57 -11.53 -4.40
C GLU A 134 -3.47 -10.02 -4.17
N ILE A 135 -3.97 -9.53 -3.04
CA ILE A 135 -3.84 -8.13 -2.62
C ILE A 135 -2.39 -7.86 -2.21
N ASP A 136 -1.81 -8.71 -1.36
CA ASP A 136 -0.45 -8.54 -0.86
C ASP A 136 0.58 -8.58 -2.00
N ASP A 137 0.42 -9.49 -2.97
CA ASP A 137 1.27 -9.56 -4.17
C ASP A 137 1.13 -8.29 -5.03
N PHE A 138 -0.09 -7.77 -5.18
CA PHE A 138 -0.30 -6.53 -5.91
C PHE A 138 0.32 -5.33 -5.17
N ILE A 139 0.20 -5.27 -3.84
CA ILE A 139 0.86 -4.26 -3.00
C ILE A 139 2.37 -4.30 -3.20
N LYS A 140 3.00 -5.48 -3.22
CA LYS A 140 4.44 -5.60 -3.48
C LYS A 140 4.84 -5.00 -4.83
N GLU A 141 4.14 -5.36 -5.91
CA GLU A 141 4.43 -4.79 -7.24
C GLU A 141 4.23 -3.25 -7.27
N VAL A 142 3.26 -2.75 -6.51
CA VAL A 142 2.98 -1.33 -6.34
C VAL A 142 4.10 -0.64 -5.56
N VAL A 143 4.56 -1.20 -4.45
CA VAL A 143 5.71 -0.72 -3.67
C VAL A 143 6.97 -0.66 -4.53
N GLU A 144 7.27 -1.68 -5.31
CA GLU A 144 8.43 -1.64 -6.21
C GLU A 144 8.30 -0.54 -7.28
N LEU A 145 7.10 -0.31 -7.85
CA LEU A 145 6.89 0.84 -8.74
C LEU A 145 7.21 2.15 -8.01
N PHE A 146 6.91 2.23 -6.72
CA PHE A 146 7.09 3.42 -5.92
C PHE A 146 8.55 3.70 -5.59
N GLU A 147 9.31 2.64 -5.30
CA GLU A 147 10.77 2.68 -5.20
C GLU A 147 11.38 3.17 -6.52
N ASP A 148 10.93 2.65 -7.67
CA ASP A 148 11.39 3.08 -8.99
C ASP A 148 11.13 4.57 -9.24
N ILE A 149 9.92 5.06 -8.92
CA ILE A 149 9.55 6.47 -9.05
C ILE A 149 10.45 7.33 -8.16
N THR A 150 10.58 6.96 -6.90
CA THR A 150 11.32 7.72 -5.91
C THR A 150 12.80 7.80 -6.25
N ASN A 151 13.41 6.68 -6.61
CA ASN A 151 14.80 6.62 -7.05
C ASN A 151 15.02 7.49 -8.30
N THR A 152 14.13 7.38 -9.29
CA THR A 152 14.24 8.18 -10.52
C THR A 152 14.13 9.68 -10.22
N LEU A 153 13.19 10.09 -9.35
CA LEU A 153 13.01 11.51 -9.01
C LEU A 153 14.16 12.02 -8.14
N MET A 154 14.65 11.25 -7.18
CA MET A 154 15.78 11.67 -6.35
C MET A 154 17.09 11.80 -7.13
N GLU A 155 17.39 10.83 -8.01
CA GLU A 155 18.57 10.88 -8.86
C GLU A 155 18.49 12.07 -9.83
N LYS A 156 17.32 12.29 -10.44
CA LYS A 156 17.12 13.35 -11.43
C LYS A 156 17.07 14.76 -10.85
N TYR A 157 16.57 14.94 -9.63
CA TYR A 157 16.34 16.26 -9.04
C TYR A 157 17.23 16.60 -7.85
N SER A 158 17.87 15.62 -7.22
CA SER A 158 18.59 15.81 -5.94
C SER A 158 20.03 15.32 -5.97
N ASN A 159 20.46 14.57 -7.00
CA ASN A 159 21.74 13.82 -7.00
C ASN A 159 21.94 12.94 -5.75
N ILE A 160 20.84 12.54 -5.08
CA ILE A 160 20.87 11.65 -3.93
C ILE A 160 20.72 10.22 -4.44
N SER A 161 21.71 9.38 -4.14
CA SER A 161 21.75 7.96 -4.50
C SER A 161 20.60 7.18 -3.88
N SER A 162 19.97 6.32 -4.66
CA SER A 162 18.88 5.39 -4.28
C SER A 162 19.19 4.52 -3.05
N SER A 163 20.46 4.19 -2.81
CA SER A 163 20.92 3.43 -1.64
C SER A 163 20.64 4.09 -0.28
N TYR A 164 20.40 5.41 -0.24
CA TYR A 164 20.14 6.14 1.01
C TYR A 164 18.73 5.86 1.58
N LEU A 165 17.73 5.64 0.72
CA LEU A 165 16.35 5.40 1.15
C LEU A 165 16.14 3.97 1.61
N THR A 166 16.73 2.97 0.93
CA THR A 166 16.61 1.57 1.33
C THR A 166 17.14 1.32 2.74
N ALA A 167 18.18 2.06 3.15
CA ALA A 167 18.71 2.00 4.52
C ALA A 167 17.72 2.60 5.55
N LYS A 168 17.17 3.79 5.28
CA LYS A 168 16.22 4.44 6.21
C LYS A 168 14.84 3.79 6.26
N ASP A 169 14.36 3.26 5.14
CA ASP A 169 13.12 2.48 5.09
C ASP A 169 13.27 1.19 5.91
N ASN A 170 14.42 0.53 5.85
CA ASN A 170 14.69 -0.64 6.68
C ASN A 170 14.74 -0.27 8.17
N ASP A 171 15.39 0.84 8.55
CA ASP A 171 15.42 1.30 9.94
C ASP A 171 14.01 1.62 10.46
N TYR A 172 13.20 2.36 9.70
CA TYR A 172 11.82 2.70 10.06
C TYR A 172 10.92 1.46 10.15
N LEU A 173 11.01 0.52 9.21
CA LEU A 173 10.19 -0.70 9.24
C LEU A 173 10.62 -1.63 10.37
N ASN A 174 11.90 -1.65 10.72
CA ASN A 174 12.39 -2.38 11.90
C ASN A 174 11.86 -1.76 13.19
N GLU A 175 11.82 -0.43 13.31
CA GLU A 175 11.20 0.29 14.43
C GLU A 175 9.71 -0.02 14.52
N VAL A 176 8.96 0.10 13.42
CA VAL A 176 7.53 -0.25 13.38
C VAL A 176 7.30 -1.70 13.78
N SER A 177 8.09 -2.65 13.27
CA SER A 177 7.97 -4.06 13.68
C SER A 177 8.25 -4.26 15.17
N ALA A 178 9.23 -3.54 15.73
CA ALA A 178 9.55 -3.60 17.15
C ALA A 178 8.43 -3.02 18.02
N ASP A 179 7.80 -1.92 17.61
CA ASP A 179 6.65 -1.31 18.28
C ASP A 179 5.43 -2.24 18.28
N VAL A 180 5.24 -2.98 17.19
CA VAL A 180 4.17 -4.00 17.09
C VAL A 180 4.45 -5.17 18.02
N ASP A 181 5.69 -5.67 18.05
CA ASP A 181 6.10 -6.70 19.01
C ASP A 181 5.93 -6.23 20.45
N ASP A 182 6.22 -4.97 20.76
CA ASP A 182 6.09 -4.39 22.10
C ASP A 182 4.63 -4.20 22.52
N PHE A 183 3.76 -3.78 21.59
CA PHE A 183 2.32 -3.72 21.79
C PHE A 183 1.74 -5.09 22.21
N PHE A 184 2.11 -6.16 21.50
CA PHE A 184 1.64 -7.51 21.85
C PHE A 184 2.25 -8.07 23.13
N LYS A 185 3.49 -7.72 23.48
CA LYS A 185 4.07 -8.05 24.80
C LYS A 185 3.32 -7.34 25.92
N THR A 186 2.97 -6.07 25.72
CA THR A 186 2.26 -5.28 26.73
C THR A 186 0.87 -5.83 27.02
N LEU A 187 0.17 -6.33 25.98
CA LEU A 187 -1.10 -7.04 26.10
C LEU A 187 -1.03 -8.36 26.88
N GLN A 188 0.14 -8.98 27.04
CA GLN A 188 0.30 -10.22 27.82
C GLN A 188 0.36 -9.98 29.34
N TYR A 189 0.56 -8.74 29.78
CA TYR A 189 0.69 -8.36 31.19
C TYR A 189 -0.51 -7.55 31.72
N SER A 190 -1.60 -7.46 30.95
CA SER A 190 -2.89 -6.87 31.32
C SER A 190 -3.98 -7.92 31.41
#